data_AF-F2NF57-F1
#
_entry.id   AF-F2NF57-F1
#
_cell.length_a   1.000
_cell.length_b   1.000
_cell.length_c   1.000
_cell.angle_alpha   90.00
_cell.angle_beta   90.00
_cell.angle_gamma   90.00
#
_symmetry.space_group_name_H-M   'P 1'
#
loop_
_entity.id
_entity.type
_entity.pdbx_description
1 polymer ?
#
loop_
_entity_poly.entity_id
_entity_poly.type
_entity_poly.pdbx_seq_one_letter_code
_entity_poly.pdbx_strand_id
1 'polypeptide(L)'
;MAEETVIKSDLQFVKRLQEYGGESLKKCFQCATCSVVCNISPDDSPYPRKEMIMAQWGLKDQIYKDPDIWLCHYCGDCTAYCPRGANPGEVIGAMRQATIEHYSTPSFLARLVSQPKFLPLLIAFPVLLILAIMKLVGTLGNIPAGKVVYSNMLPLLVIDAIFLSAAGFAVFVFLNGIRTYWKDLNSGVSPWKAKLSNKSVVSTLIEVLKEFIVHKHFKKCVTHYARATSHLMLVLGFISLATVTAWSAYYEWASRFGLIPHKESPFSLTEPIKWLALVGTVLLLSGIYLIYRERQNKANSASFGGYFDWLLIWVIIAVGFTGALSWLLRLANLASLAYPMYFLHLVSVFFLFFYAPYTKMAHMVYRTTALVFTKMQGRELA
;
A
#
# COMPACT_ATOMS: atom_id res chain seq x y z
N MET A 1 2.29 -47.95 1.18
CA MET A 1 2.64 -47.31 2.47
C MET A 1 2.43 -45.82 2.29
N ALA A 2 1.73 -45.15 3.21
CA ALA A 2 1.65 -43.69 3.16
C ALA A 2 3.07 -43.14 3.41
N GLU A 3 3.57 -42.27 2.54
CA GLU A 3 4.85 -41.60 2.75
C GLU A 3 4.75 -40.71 4.00
N GLU A 4 5.71 -40.84 4.92
CA GLU A 4 5.79 -39.99 6.10
C GLU A 4 6.05 -38.54 5.69
N THR A 5 5.09 -37.64 6.00
CA THR A 5 5.29 -36.20 5.78
C THR A 5 5.91 -35.58 7.03
N VAL A 6 7.23 -35.40 7.03
CA VAL A 6 7.93 -34.72 8.12
C VAL A 6 7.76 -33.20 8.02
N ILE A 7 6.99 -32.62 8.95
CA ILE A 7 6.80 -31.16 9.03
C ILE A 7 8.02 -30.52 9.69
N LYS A 8 8.76 -29.70 8.94
CA LYS A 8 9.88 -28.91 9.46
C LYS A 8 9.39 -27.52 9.88
N SER A 9 9.41 -27.26 11.18
CA SER A 9 8.99 -25.98 11.76
C SER A 9 10.11 -24.93 11.74
N ASP A 10 9.84 -23.73 11.20
CA ASP A 10 10.78 -22.59 11.26
C ASP A 10 10.47 -21.67 12.45
N LEU A 11 11.19 -21.87 13.56
CA LEU A 11 11.02 -21.07 14.77
C LEU A 11 11.43 -19.60 14.60
N GLN A 12 12.35 -19.29 13.67
CA GLN A 12 12.74 -17.90 13.40
C GLN A 12 11.63 -17.18 12.65
N PHE A 13 10.94 -17.87 11.75
CA PHE A 13 9.76 -17.34 11.09
C PHE A 13 8.62 -17.09 12.09
N VAL A 14 8.39 -18.00 13.05
CA VAL A 14 7.43 -17.77 14.14
C VAL A 14 7.74 -16.47 14.90
N LYS A 15 9.00 -16.28 15.32
CA LYS A 15 9.43 -15.06 16.01
C LYS A 15 9.21 -13.81 15.15
N ARG A 16 9.53 -13.88 13.86
CA ARG A 16 9.29 -12.78 12.92
C ARG A 16 7.82 -12.41 12.82
N LEU A 17 6.91 -13.39 12.78
CA LEU A 17 5.48 -13.10 12.79
C LEU A 17 5.04 -12.42 14.09
N GLN A 18 5.62 -12.81 15.23
CA GLN A 18 5.34 -12.14 16.51
C GLN A 18 5.82 -10.67 16.48
N GLU A 19 7.02 -10.40 15.95
CA GLU A 19 7.55 -9.04 15.76
C GLU A 19 6.68 -8.17 14.84
N TYR A 20 5.98 -8.78 13.88
CA TYR A 20 5.05 -8.12 12.96
C TYR A 20 3.61 -8.01 13.51
N GLY A 21 3.41 -8.21 14.81
CA GLY A 21 2.10 -8.06 15.48
C GLY A 21 1.33 -9.36 15.67
N GLY A 22 1.87 -10.50 15.23
CA GLY A 22 1.30 -11.83 15.38
C GLY A 22 1.48 -12.47 16.75
N GLU A 23 1.77 -11.70 17.82
CA GLU A 23 2.14 -12.20 19.15
C GLU A 23 1.20 -13.27 19.72
N SER A 24 -0.10 -13.13 19.42
CA SER A 24 -1.15 -14.03 19.90
C SER A 24 -1.23 -15.38 19.17
N LEU A 25 -0.40 -15.63 18.16
CA LEU A 25 -0.48 -16.84 17.33
C LEU A 25 -0.47 -18.13 18.16
N LYS A 26 0.32 -18.17 19.26
CA LYS A 26 0.43 -19.33 20.17
C LYS A 26 -0.76 -19.53 21.10
N LYS A 27 -1.72 -18.60 21.17
CA LYS A 27 -2.95 -18.75 21.98
C LYS A 27 -3.97 -19.67 21.32
N CYS A 28 -3.87 -19.86 20.00
CA CYS A 28 -4.86 -20.54 19.20
C CYS A 28 -4.81 -22.07 19.37
N PHE A 29 -5.87 -22.62 19.95
CA PHE A 29 -6.14 -24.05 20.12
C PHE A 29 -7.00 -24.70 19.00
N GLN A 30 -7.12 -24.07 17.84
CA GLN A 30 -7.73 -24.66 16.64
C GLN A 30 -9.24 -25.01 16.74
N CYS A 31 -10.05 -24.21 17.43
CA CYS A 31 -11.51 -24.45 17.59
C CYS A 31 -12.41 -24.07 16.38
N ALA A 32 -11.86 -23.50 15.31
CA ALA A 32 -12.59 -23.08 14.09
C ALA A 32 -13.60 -21.91 14.21
N THR A 33 -13.88 -21.35 15.39
CA THR A 33 -14.81 -20.21 15.54
C THR A 33 -14.51 -19.08 14.57
N CYS A 34 -13.23 -18.73 14.39
CA CYS A 34 -12.79 -17.68 13.47
C CYS A 34 -13.18 -17.91 12.01
N SER A 35 -13.26 -19.16 11.56
CA SER A 35 -13.66 -19.52 10.20
C SER A 35 -15.18 -19.49 10.04
N VAL A 36 -15.92 -19.93 11.07
CA VAL A 36 -17.40 -19.95 11.04
C VAL A 36 -17.98 -18.55 11.04
N VAL A 37 -17.39 -17.61 11.79
CA VAL A 37 -17.90 -16.22 11.85
C VAL A 37 -17.46 -15.36 10.64
N CYS A 38 -16.63 -15.90 9.74
CA CYS A 38 -16.09 -15.14 8.63
C CYS A 38 -17.02 -15.24 7.40
N ASN A 39 -17.81 -14.19 7.15
CA ASN A 39 -18.80 -14.15 6.06
C ASN A 39 -18.23 -14.25 4.63
N ILE A 40 -16.91 -14.21 4.49
CA ILE A 40 -16.18 -14.23 3.20
C ILE A 40 -15.25 -15.46 3.11
N SER A 41 -15.30 -16.34 4.11
CA SER A 41 -14.59 -17.62 4.10
C SER A 41 -15.37 -18.62 3.25
N PRO A 42 -14.76 -19.27 2.26
CA PRO A 42 -15.46 -20.27 1.46
C PRO A 42 -15.55 -21.61 2.19
N ASP A 43 -16.58 -22.39 1.86
CA ASP A 43 -16.88 -23.67 2.53
C ASP A 43 -15.83 -24.76 2.25
N ASP A 44 -15.25 -24.77 1.05
CA ASP A 44 -14.34 -25.82 0.57
C ASP A 44 -12.88 -25.64 1.03
N SER A 45 -12.53 -24.43 1.48
CA SER A 45 -11.21 -24.06 1.99
C SER A 45 -11.33 -22.88 2.96
N PRO A 46 -11.82 -23.12 4.19
CA PRO A 46 -12.10 -22.04 5.12
C PRO A 46 -10.84 -21.42 5.73
N TYR A 47 -10.87 -20.11 5.94
CA TYR A 47 -9.84 -19.30 6.61
C TYR A 47 -10.48 -18.52 7.78
N PRO A 48 -9.75 -18.07 8.81
CA PRO A 48 -8.31 -18.09 8.98
C PRO A 48 -7.76 -19.25 9.84
N ARG A 49 -8.55 -20.29 10.15
CA ARG A 49 -8.11 -21.36 11.06
C ARG A 49 -6.81 -22.04 10.60
N LYS A 50 -6.71 -22.36 9.30
CA LYS A 50 -5.54 -23.06 8.73
C LYS A 50 -4.29 -22.16 8.78
N GLU A 51 -4.45 -20.86 8.55
CA GLU A 51 -3.39 -19.87 8.63
C GLU A 51 -2.89 -19.75 10.07
N MET A 52 -3.80 -19.80 11.04
CA MET A 52 -3.42 -19.78 12.47
C MET A 52 -2.54 -20.97 12.86
N ILE A 53 -2.77 -22.18 12.31
CA ILE A 53 -1.88 -23.32 12.60
C ILE A 53 -0.56 -23.21 11.83
N MET A 54 -0.60 -22.74 10.57
CA MET A 54 0.61 -22.49 9.79
C MET A 54 1.54 -21.49 10.48
N ALA A 55 0.98 -20.41 11.05
CA ALA A 55 1.77 -19.45 11.84
C ALA A 55 2.33 -20.06 13.12
N GLN A 56 1.56 -20.91 13.82
CA GLN A 56 2.03 -21.57 15.03
C GLN A 56 3.20 -22.51 14.78
N TRP A 57 3.18 -23.24 13.67
CA TRP A 57 4.23 -24.20 13.32
C TRP A 57 5.35 -23.58 12.49
N GLY A 58 5.22 -22.31 12.09
CA GLY A 58 6.24 -21.65 11.27
C GLY A 58 6.32 -22.24 9.86
N LEU A 59 5.17 -22.57 9.25
CA LEU A 59 5.08 -23.14 7.90
C LEU A 59 5.21 -22.04 6.84
N LYS A 60 6.39 -21.41 6.81
CA LYS A 60 6.72 -20.25 6.00
C LYS A 60 6.35 -20.42 4.52
N ASP A 61 6.76 -21.53 3.92
CA ASP A 61 6.53 -21.79 2.50
C ASP A 61 5.04 -21.97 2.16
N GLN A 62 4.25 -22.50 3.10
CA GLN A 62 2.80 -22.61 2.92
C GLN A 62 2.14 -21.22 2.99
N ILE A 63 2.56 -20.39 3.95
CA ILE A 63 2.01 -19.03 4.12
C ILE A 63 2.32 -18.15 2.90
N TYR A 64 3.54 -18.19 2.36
CA TYR A 64 3.90 -17.39 1.19
C TYR A 64 3.16 -17.79 -0.08
N LYS A 65 2.66 -19.04 -0.13
CA LYS A 65 1.90 -19.62 -1.24
C LYS A 65 0.38 -19.61 -0.99
N ASP A 66 -0.08 -19.09 0.14
CA ASP A 66 -1.51 -19.08 0.47
C ASP A 66 -2.17 -17.79 -0.02
N PRO A 67 -3.04 -17.83 -1.05
CA PRO A 67 -3.76 -16.64 -1.48
C PRO A 67 -4.76 -16.13 -0.43
N ASP A 68 -5.17 -16.96 0.54
CA ASP A 68 -6.24 -16.63 1.49
C ASP A 68 -5.85 -15.52 2.47
N ILE A 69 -4.54 -15.40 2.77
CA ILE A 69 -4.03 -14.29 3.56
C ILE A 69 -4.41 -12.96 2.91
N TRP A 70 -4.58 -12.88 1.60
CA TRP A 70 -4.94 -11.67 0.87
C TRP A 70 -6.43 -11.48 0.66
N LEU A 71 -7.23 -12.54 0.75
CA LEU A 71 -8.69 -12.48 0.62
C LEU A 71 -9.33 -11.80 1.85
N CYS A 72 -8.76 -12.01 3.03
CA CYS A 72 -9.21 -11.42 4.28
C CYS A 72 -9.43 -9.88 4.16
N HIS A 73 -10.56 -9.36 4.63
CA HIS A 73 -10.83 -7.91 4.62
C HIS A 73 -10.32 -7.18 5.87
N TYR A 74 -9.74 -7.91 6.82
CA TYR A 74 -9.25 -7.37 8.09
C TYR A 74 -10.39 -6.64 8.86
N CYS A 75 -11.56 -7.28 8.92
CA CYS A 75 -12.72 -6.79 9.68
C CYS A 75 -12.63 -7.09 11.18
N GLY A 76 -11.85 -8.07 11.60
CA GLY A 76 -11.65 -8.35 13.03
C GLY A 76 -12.78 -9.13 13.72
N ASP A 77 -13.82 -9.57 13.01
CA ASP A 77 -14.88 -10.44 13.59
C ASP A 77 -14.25 -11.71 14.19
N CYS A 78 -13.34 -12.35 13.46
CA CYS A 78 -12.58 -13.51 13.92
C CYS A 78 -11.79 -13.26 15.23
N THR A 79 -11.36 -12.02 15.48
CA THR A 79 -10.68 -11.61 16.70
C THR A 79 -11.68 -11.39 17.84
N ALA A 80 -12.79 -10.69 17.56
CA ALA A 80 -13.82 -10.40 18.55
C ALA A 80 -14.47 -11.68 19.14
N TYR A 81 -14.68 -12.69 18.30
CA TYR A 81 -15.31 -13.95 18.70
C TYR A 81 -14.32 -15.03 19.18
N CYS A 82 -13.01 -14.75 19.26
CA CYS A 82 -12.04 -15.78 19.64
C CYS A 82 -12.13 -16.10 21.15
N PRO A 83 -12.49 -17.35 21.55
CA PRO A 83 -12.67 -17.69 22.98
C PRO A 83 -11.35 -17.76 23.77
N ARG A 84 -10.21 -17.79 23.07
CA ARG A 84 -8.86 -17.78 23.68
C ARG A 84 -8.22 -16.39 23.71
N GLY A 85 -8.91 -15.37 23.20
CA GLY A 85 -8.30 -14.06 22.98
C GLY A 85 -7.08 -14.12 22.05
N ALA A 86 -7.07 -15.07 21.11
CA ALA A 86 -6.17 -15.00 19.97
C ALA A 86 -6.68 -13.92 19.01
N ASN A 87 -5.79 -13.37 18.20
CA ASN A 87 -6.10 -12.27 17.31
C ASN A 87 -5.79 -12.66 15.85
N PRO A 88 -6.68 -13.44 15.19
CA PRO A 88 -6.43 -13.92 13.84
C PRO A 88 -6.28 -12.78 12.83
N GLY A 89 -6.97 -11.66 13.04
CA GLY A 89 -6.81 -10.47 12.21
C GLY A 89 -5.37 -9.98 12.14
N GLU A 90 -4.73 -9.75 13.30
CA GLU A 90 -3.32 -9.30 13.34
C GLU A 90 -2.34 -10.38 12.91
N VAL A 91 -2.62 -11.66 13.20
CA VAL A 91 -1.76 -12.77 12.72
C VAL A 91 -1.74 -12.84 11.19
N ILE A 92 -2.88 -12.66 10.53
CA ILE A 92 -2.93 -12.53 9.05
C ILE A 92 -2.20 -11.26 8.59
N GLY A 93 -2.35 -10.15 9.33
CA GLY A 93 -1.60 -8.90 9.08
C GLY A 93 -0.09 -9.13 9.06
N ALA A 94 0.43 -9.85 10.06
CA ALA A 94 1.83 -10.22 10.18
C ALA A 94 2.29 -11.12 9.01
N MET A 95 1.46 -12.08 8.60
CA MET A 95 1.74 -12.93 7.42
C MET A 95 1.84 -12.10 6.14
N ARG A 96 0.95 -11.13 5.93
CA ARG A 96 1.01 -10.22 4.77
C ARG A 96 2.29 -9.41 4.78
N GLN A 97 2.68 -8.86 5.93
CA GLN A 97 3.93 -8.12 6.06
C GLN A 97 5.14 -8.99 5.73
N ALA A 98 5.19 -10.21 6.26
CA ALA A 98 6.25 -11.17 5.95
C ALA A 98 6.26 -11.58 4.47
N THR A 99 5.09 -11.63 3.83
CA THR A 99 4.94 -11.92 2.39
C THR A 99 5.42 -10.75 1.52
N ILE A 100 5.11 -9.51 1.91
CA ILE A 100 5.65 -8.30 1.27
C ILE A 100 7.18 -8.28 1.39
N GLU A 101 7.72 -8.58 2.58
CA GLU A 101 9.18 -8.68 2.77
C GLU A 101 9.83 -9.73 1.87
N HIS A 102 9.16 -10.87 1.68
CA HIS A 102 9.67 -11.96 0.88
C HIS A 102 9.73 -11.65 -0.62
N TYR A 103 8.65 -11.10 -1.18
CA TYR A 103 8.53 -10.88 -2.62
C TYR A 103 9.05 -9.52 -3.09
N SER A 104 9.24 -8.55 -2.20
CA SER A 104 9.80 -7.24 -2.58
C SER A 104 11.33 -7.29 -2.64
N THR A 105 11.89 -6.88 -3.79
CA THR A 105 13.33 -6.94 -4.08
C THR A 105 13.95 -5.54 -4.11
N PRO A 106 15.03 -5.27 -3.35
CA PRO A 106 15.72 -6.19 -2.44
C PRO A 106 15.02 -6.35 -1.07
N SER A 107 15.00 -7.57 -0.52
CA SER A 107 14.30 -7.89 0.73
C SER A 107 14.89 -7.23 1.97
N PHE A 108 16.16 -6.80 1.94
CA PHE A 108 16.74 -6.03 3.05
C PHE A 108 16.06 -4.67 3.19
N LEU A 109 15.66 -4.03 2.08
CA LEU A 109 14.99 -2.74 2.13
C LEU A 109 13.60 -2.87 2.74
N ALA A 110 12.90 -3.96 2.43
CA ALA A 110 11.64 -4.30 3.08
C ALA A 110 11.77 -4.45 4.60
N ARG A 111 12.88 -5.07 5.06
CA ARG A 111 13.21 -5.19 6.49
C ARG A 111 13.49 -3.84 7.15
N LEU A 112 14.19 -2.94 6.45
CA LEU A 112 14.44 -1.58 6.96
C LEU A 112 13.12 -0.82 7.14
N VAL A 113 12.26 -0.83 6.11
CA VAL A 113 10.94 -0.16 6.13
C VAL A 113 10.01 -0.74 7.19
N SER A 114 10.17 -2.02 7.54
CA SER A 114 9.35 -2.69 8.55
C SER A 114 9.71 -2.35 10.00
N GLN A 115 10.85 -1.69 10.26
CA GLN A 115 11.35 -1.46 11.62
C GLN A 115 11.45 0.04 11.94
N PRO A 116 10.85 0.51 13.06
CA PRO A 116 10.78 1.94 13.37
C PRO A 116 12.15 2.60 13.59
N LYS A 117 13.14 1.86 14.09
CA LYS A 117 14.50 2.36 14.33
C LYS A 117 15.22 2.86 13.06
N PHE A 118 14.81 2.38 11.89
CA PHE A 118 15.41 2.80 10.62
C PHE A 118 14.66 3.97 9.96
N LEU A 119 13.55 4.44 10.54
CA LEU A 119 12.79 5.57 9.97
C LEU A 119 13.64 6.82 9.74
N PRO A 120 14.53 7.27 10.66
CA PRO A 120 15.40 8.42 10.40
C PRO A 120 16.32 8.21 9.19
N LEU A 121 16.85 7.00 9.02
CA LEU A 121 17.69 6.64 7.86
C LEU A 121 16.89 6.69 6.56
N LEU A 122 15.66 6.14 6.56
CA LEU A 122 14.79 6.09 5.39
C LEU A 122 14.35 7.49 4.93
N ILE A 123 14.17 8.43 5.87
CA ILE A 123 13.89 9.85 5.59
C ILE A 123 15.17 10.59 5.18
N ALA A 124 16.32 10.29 5.79
CA ALA A 124 17.59 10.91 5.44
C ALA A 124 17.97 10.66 3.98
N PHE A 125 17.68 9.46 3.44
CA PHE A 125 17.96 9.14 2.04
C PHE A 125 17.37 10.15 1.02
N PRO A 126 16.05 10.37 0.94
CA PRO A 126 15.48 11.38 0.04
C PRO A 126 15.94 12.81 0.35
N VAL A 127 16.09 13.17 1.63
CA VAL A 127 16.58 14.50 2.02
C VAL A 127 17.97 14.76 1.44
N LEU A 128 18.91 13.84 1.68
CA LEU A 128 20.29 13.97 1.21
C LEU A 128 20.37 13.90 -0.32
N LEU A 129 19.57 13.05 -0.95
CA LEU A 129 19.48 12.95 -2.41
C LEU A 129 19.06 14.28 -3.03
N ILE A 130 17.95 14.87 -2.56
CA ILE A 130 17.43 16.13 -3.11
C ILE A 130 18.39 17.29 -2.82
N LEU A 131 18.97 17.36 -1.62
CA LEU A 131 19.98 18.38 -1.29
C LEU A 131 21.25 18.27 -2.15
N ALA A 132 21.72 17.06 -2.41
CA ALA A 132 22.86 16.82 -3.29
C ALA A 132 22.56 17.31 -4.71
N ILE A 133 21.36 17.04 -5.22
CA ILE A 133 20.95 17.50 -6.55
C ILE A 133 20.79 19.03 -6.60
N MET A 134 20.20 19.65 -5.58
CA MET A 134 20.14 21.12 -5.47
C MET A 134 21.54 21.75 -5.45
N LYS A 135 22.52 21.10 -4.81
CA LYS A 135 23.92 21.53 -4.85
C LYS A 135 24.50 21.48 -6.26
N LEU A 136 24.22 20.41 -7.01
CA LEU A 136 24.71 20.23 -8.39
C LEU A 136 24.09 21.23 -9.36
N VAL A 137 22.81 21.58 -9.17
CA VAL A 137 22.08 22.55 -10.00
C VAL A 137 22.38 24.00 -9.56
N GLY A 138 23.02 24.22 -8.41
CA GLY A 138 23.37 25.54 -7.89
C GLY A 138 22.24 26.29 -7.18
N THR A 139 21.16 25.61 -6.83
CA THR A 139 19.98 26.20 -6.16
C THR A 139 20.00 26.03 -4.64
N LEU A 140 20.96 25.28 -4.09
CA LEU A 140 21.07 25.05 -2.65
C LEU A 140 21.32 26.36 -1.89
N GLY A 141 20.48 26.66 -0.90
CA GLY A 141 20.62 27.82 -0.02
C GLY A 141 20.11 29.15 -0.61
N ASN A 142 19.73 29.18 -1.89
CA ASN A 142 19.24 30.37 -2.57
C ASN A 142 17.71 30.32 -2.66
N ILE A 143 17.02 31.22 -1.95
CA ILE A 143 15.57 31.40 -2.08
C ILE A 143 15.32 32.32 -3.29
N PRO A 144 14.65 31.84 -4.36
CA PRO A 144 14.39 32.69 -5.52
C PRO A 144 13.54 33.91 -5.16
N ALA A 145 13.99 35.10 -5.60
CA ALA A 145 13.28 36.36 -5.43
C ALA A 145 12.06 36.46 -6.35
N GLY A 146 11.07 37.26 -5.93
CA GLY A 146 9.88 37.56 -6.72
C GLY A 146 8.72 36.57 -6.50
N LYS A 147 7.94 36.34 -7.56
CA LYS A 147 6.75 35.47 -7.49
C LYS A 147 7.17 34.02 -7.26
N VAL A 148 6.50 33.33 -6.34
CA VAL A 148 6.81 31.93 -6.02
C VAL A 148 6.50 31.03 -7.22
N VAL A 149 7.57 30.49 -7.83
CA VAL A 149 7.51 29.52 -8.93
C VAL A 149 8.47 28.38 -8.60
N TYR A 150 7.93 27.18 -8.40
CA TYR A 150 8.71 26.05 -7.90
C TYR A 150 9.79 25.52 -8.85
N SER A 151 9.64 25.74 -10.16
CA SER A 151 10.67 25.40 -11.15
C SER A 151 11.96 26.20 -10.98
N ASN A 152 11.92 27.35 -10.26
CA ASN A 152 13.11 28.12 -9.92
C ASN A 152 13.96 27.46 -8.81
N MET A 153 13.37 26.58 -8.01
CA MET A 153 14.10 25.82 -6.97
C MET A 153 14.74 24.56 -7.54
N LEU A 154 13.98 23.82 -8.34
CA LEU A 154 14.44 22.64 -9.05
C LEU A 154 13.79 22.64 -10.43
N PRO A 155 14.59 22.63 -11.52
CA PRO A 155 14.05 22.54 -12.87
C PRO A 155 13.16 21.32 -13.05
N LEU A 156 12.07 21.46 -13.80
CA LEU A 156 11.06 20.40 -13.98
C LEU A 156 11.67 19.12 -14.56
N LEU A 157 12.66 19.22 -15.45
CA LEU A 157 13.38 18.06 -15.99
C LEU A 157 14.09 17.24 -14.90
N VAL A 158 14.67 17.91 -13.90
CA VAL A 158 15.38 17.28 -12.79
C VAL A 158 14.38 16.59 -11.86
N ILE A 159 13.25 17.24 -11.59
CA ILE A 159 12.14 16.66 -10.81
C ILE A 159 11.66 15.38 -11.52
N ASP A 160 11.30 15.47 -12.80
CA ASP A 160 10.84 14.32 -13.57
C ASP A 160 11.85 13.16 -13.55
N ALA A 161 13.14 13.45 -13.76
CA ALA A 161 14.17 12.42 -13.70
C ALA A 161 14.19 11.68 -12.35
N ILE A 162 14.12 12.40 -11.22
CA ILE A 162 14.15 11.81 -9.88
C ILE A 162 12.89 10.98 -9.63
N PHE A 163 11.71 11.57 -9.84
CA PHE A 163 10.44 10.99 -9.43
C PHE A 163 9.97 9.89 -10.38
N LEU A 164 10.21 10.02 -11.69
CA LEU A 164 9.95 8.93 -12.64
C LEU A 164 10.91 7.76 -12.41
N SER A 165 12.16 8.01 -12.01
CA SER A 165 13.08 6.92 -11.63
C SER A 165 12.61 6.21 -10.37
N ALA A 166 12.16 6.95 -9.34
CA ALA A 166 11.61 6.37 -8.12
C ALA A 166 10.33 5.57 -8.38
N ALA A 167 9.41 6.09 -9.20
CA ALA A 167 8.20 5.38 -9.61
C ALA A 167 8.52 4.16 -10.49
N GLY A 168 9.46 4.29 -11.43
CA GLY A 168 9.94 3.19 -12.28
C GLY A 168 10.57 2.06 -11.47
N PHE A 169 11.38 2.40 -10.45
CA PHE A 169 11.89 1.44 -9.48
C PHE A 169 10.74 0.72 -8.76
N ALA A 170 9.75 1.45 -8.24
CA ALA A 170 8.62 0.84 -7.57
C ALA A 170 7.83 -0.12 -8.48
N VAL A 171 7.58 0.28 -9.73
CA VAL A 171 6.93 -0.57 -10.74
C VAL A 171 7.76 -1.82 -11.02
N PHE A 172 9.07 -1.69 -11.19
CA PHE A 172 9.96 -2.83 -11.39
C PHE A 172 9.87 -3.83 -10.23
N VAL A 173 9.93 -3.35 -8.99
CA VAL A 173 9.81 -4.21 -7.79
C VAL A 173 8.46 -4.89 -7.73
N PHE A 174 7.37 -4.18 -8.02
CA PHE A 174 6.03 -4.79 -8.08
C PHE A 174 5.91 -5.86 -9.16
N LEU A 175 6.38 -5.60 -10.39
CA LEU A 175 6.32 -6.57 -11.48
C LEU A 175 7.12 -7.84 -11.15
N ASN A 176 8.31 -7.68 -10.58
CA ASN A 176 9.14 -8.81 -10.16
C ASN A 176 8.49 -9.60 -9.00
N GLY A 177 7.90 -8.88 -8.03
CA GLY A 177 7.16 -9.48 -6.91
C GLY A 177 5.93 -10.26 -7.38
N ILE A 178 5.12 -9.69 -8.28
CA ILE A 178 3.97 -10.37 -8.90
C ILE A 178 4.43 -11.62 -9.63
N ARG A 179 5.48 -11.52 -10.46
CA ARG A 179 6.00 -12.67 -11.23
C ARG A 179 6.40 -13.82 -10.31
N THR A 180 7.13 -13.51 -9.25
CA THR A 180 7.62 -14.51 -8.30
C THR A 180 6.47 -15.11 -7.49
N TYR A 181 5.59 -14.26 -6.96
CA TYR A 181 4.40 -14.70 -6.22
C TYR A 181 3.48 -15.57 -7.08
N TRP A 182 3.24 -15.19 -8.34
CA TRP A 182 2.43 -15.98 -9.27
C TRP A 182 3.02 -17.37 -9.53
N LYS A 183 4.34 -17.47 -9.67
CA LYS A 183 5.04 -18.75 -9.81
C LYS A 183 4.82 -19.61 -8.56
N ASP A 184 4.93 -19.02 -7.38
CA ASP A 184 4.78 -19.71 -6.11
C ASP A 184 3.34 -20.17 -5.84
N LEU A 185 2.35 -19.34 -6.18
CA LEU A 185 0.93 -19.71 -6.18
C LEU A 185 0.65 -20.93 -7.07
N ASN A 186 1.21 -20.97 -8.28
CA ASN A 186 1.08 -22.13 -9.17
C ASN A 186 1.77 -23.39 -8.62
N SER A 187 2.89 -23.23 -7.92
CA SER A 187 3.58 -24.37 -7.27
C SER A 187 2.83 -24.93 -6.06
N GLY A 188 1.95 -24.13 -5.45
CA GLY A 188 1.12 -24.53 -4.32
C GLY A 188 -0.17 -25.27 -4.73
N VAL A 189 -0.46 -25.37 -6.02
CA VAL A 189 -1.58 -26.15 -6.54
C VAL A 189 -1.24 -27.64 -6.37
N SER A 190 -1.93 -28.31 -5.46
CA SER A 190 -1.84 -29.78 -5.33
C SER A 190 -2.15 -30.43 -6.67
N PRO A 191 -1.44 -31.51 -7.07
CA PRO A 191 -1.75 -32.28 -8.28
C PRO A 191 -3.22 -32.74 -8.37
N TRP A 192 -3.92 -32.75 -7.23
CA TRP A 192 -5.28 -33.24 -7.05
C TRP A 192 -6.35 -32.14 -6.89
N LYS A 193 -6.02 -30.83 -6.96
CA LYS A 193 -7.00 -29.73 -6.95
C LYS A 193 -6.72 -28.64 -7.99
N ALA A 194 -7.80 -28.19 -8.63
CA ALA A 194 -7.96 -27.05 -9.56
C ALA A 194 -7.26 -27.15 -10.92
N LYS A 195 -8.04 -27.54 -11.94
CA LYS A 195 -7.77 -27.17 -13.34
C LYS A 195 -7.91 -25.65 -13.42
N LEU A 196 -6.81 -24.92 -13.67
CA LEU A 196 -6.89 -23.50 -13.98
C LEU A 196 -7.92 -23.33 -15.10
N SER A 197 -8.91 -22.49 -14.87
CA SER A 197 -9.91 -22.11 -15.87
C SER A 197 -9.19 -21.66 -17.15
N ASN A 198 -9.73 -22.01 -18.33
CA ASN A 198 -9.27 -21.46 -19.62
C ASN A 198 -9.50 -19.94 -19.76
N LYS A 199 -9.96 -19.25 -18.71
CA LYS A 199 -10.13 -17.80 -18.68
C LYS A 199 -8.77 -17.10 -18.83
N SER A 200 -8.77 -16.01 -19.62
CA SER A 200 -7.61 -15.15 -19.75
C SER A 200 -7.39 -14.35 -18.47
N VAL A 201 -6.13 -14.25 -18.02
CA VAL A 201 -5.71 -13.41 -16.88
C VAL A 201 -6.24 -11.98 -17.04
N VAL A 202 -6.23 -11.44 -18.26
CA VAL A 202 -6.70 -10.08 -18.55
C VAL A 202 -8.20 -9.94 -18.33
N SER A 203 -8.99 -10.92 -18.82
CA SER A 203 -10.44 -10.90 -18.59
C SER A 203 -10.80 -10.96 -17.11
N THR A 204 -10.12 -11.84 -16.35
CA THR A 204 -10.35 -11.97 -14.90
C THR A 204 -9.90 -10.74 -14.14
N LEU A 205 -8.79 -10.09 -14.55
CA LEU A 205 -8.35 -8.83 -13.97
C LEU A 205 -9.41 -7.73 -14.16
N ILE A 206 -9.99 -7.60 -15.35
CA ILE A 206 -11.06 -6.61 -15.61
C ILE A 206 -12.28 -6.88 -14.71
N GLU A 207 -12.67 -8.14 -14.54
CA GLU A 207 -13.76 -8.50 -13.63
C GLU A 207 -13.46 -8.11 -12.17
N VAL A 208 -12.26 -8.45 -11.68
CA VAL A 208 -11.83 -8.11 -10.31
C VAL A 208 -11.80 -6.59 -10.10
N LEU A 209 -11.30 -5.83 -11.08
CA LEU A 209 -11.31 -4.36 -11.03
C LEU A 209 -12.72 -3.78 -10.98
N LYS A 210 -13.69 -4.34 -11.73
CA LYS A 210 -15.09 -3.93 -11.66
C LYS A 210 -15.71 -4.19 -10.29
N GLU A 211 -15.40 -5.33 -9.68
CA GLU A 211 -15.88 -5.67 -8.33
C GLU A 211 -15.35 -4.72 -7.25
N PHE A 212 -14.10 -4.26 -7.39
CA PHE A 212 -13.51 -3.27 -6.48
C PHE A 212 -14.26 -1.94 -6.51
N ILE A 213 -14.66 -1.45 -7.68
CA ILE A 213 -15.40 -0.19 -7.79
C ILE A 213 -16.73 -0.27 -7.02
N VAL A 214 -17.43 -1.40 -7.11
CA VAL A 214 -18.76 -1.57 -6.51
C VAL A 214 -18.71 -1.92 -5.01
N HIS A 215 -17.53 -2.21 -4.44
CA HIS A 215 -17.33 -2.52 -3.01
C HIS A 215 -18.28 -3.60 -2.44
N LYS A 216 -18.75 -4.54 -3.28
CA LYS A 216 -19.79 -5.52 -2.91
C LYS A 216 -19.44 -6.34 -1.66
N HIS A 217 -18.19 -6.81 -1.57
CA HIS A 217 -17.74 -7.70 -0.50
C HIS A 217 -17.44 -6.99 0.82
N PHE A 218 -17.05 -5.71 0.79
CA PHE A 218 -16.75 -4.96 2.01
C PHE A 218 -18.00 -4.70 2.85
N LYS A 219 -19.17 -4.61 2.19
CA LYS A 219 -20.48 -4.46 2.86
C LYS A 219 -20.92 -5.72 3.61
N LYS A 220 -20.32 -6.89 3.35
CA LYS A 220 -20.62 -8.14 4.08
C LYS A 220 -19.98 -8.18 5.48
N CYS A 221 -19.09 -7.24 5.80
CA CYS A 221 -18.42 -7.14 7.11
C CYS A 221 -19.09 -6.06 7.99
N VAL A 222 -19.96 -6.50 8.90
CA VAL A 222 -20.87 -5.62 9.67
C VAL A 222 -20.13 -4.68 10.63
N THR A 223 -19.01 -5.10 11.19
CA THR A 223 -18.26 -4.35 12.23
C THR A 223 -17.43 -3.19 11.71
N HIS A 224 -17.29 -3.01 10.39
CA HIS A 224 -16.38 -2.04 9.78
C HIS A 224 -16.93 -1.27 8.57
N TYR A 225 -18.25 -1.13 8.45
CA TYR A 225 -18.88 -0.37 7.35
C TYR A 225 -18.34 1.07 7.20
N ALA A 226 -18.14 1.79 8.32
CA ALA A 226 -17.59 3.15 8.31
C ALA A 226 -16.19 3.25 7.65
N ARG A 227 -15.36 2.21 7.81
CA ARG A 227 -14.01 2.13 7.23
C ARG A 227 -14.05 2.05 5.70
N ALA A 228 -15.13 1.53 5.12
CA ALA A 228 -15.28 1.43 3.67
C ALA A 228 -15.32 2.83 3.03
N THR A 229 -16.11 3.73 3.61
CA THR A 229 -16.28 5.10 3.12
C THR A 229 -14.99 5.90 3.26
N SER A 230 -14.35 5.86 4.43
CA SER A 230 -13.11 6.62 4.67
C SER A 230 -11.96 6.13 3.77
N HIS A 231 -11.85 4.83 3.53
CA HIS A 231 -10.89 4.26 2.59
C HIS A 231 -11.21 4.62 1.13
N LEU A 232 -12.49 4.59 0.72
CA LEU A 232 -12.90 4.99 -0.63
C LEU A 232 -12.56 6.45 -0.90
N MET A 233 -12.85 7.35 0.05
CA MET A 233 -12.48 8.76 -0.06
C MET A 233 -10.97 8.93 -0.25
N LEU A 234 -10.17 8.22 0.55
CA LEU A 234 -8.71 8.23 0.42
C LEU A 234 -8.25 7.78 -0.97
N VAL A 235 -8.76 6.65 -1.47
CA VAL A 235 -8.39 6.08 -2.77
C VAL A 235 -8.81 7.01 -3.91
N LEU A 236 -10.02 7.55 -3.89
CA LEU A 236 -10.49 8.50 -4.89
C LEU A 236 -9.65 9.78 -4.87
N GLY A 237 -9.32 10.29 -3.68
CA GLY A 237 -8.40 11.43 -3.53
C GLY A 237 -7.03 11.16 -4.15
N PHE A 238 -6.45 9.99 -3.87
CA PHE A 238 -5.17 9.57 -4.46
C PHE A 238 -5.24 9.45 -5.98
N ILE A 239 -6.28 8.79 -6.53
CA ILE A 239 -6.47 8.64 -7.98
C ILE A 239 -6.64 10.01 -8.66
N SER A 240 -7.45 10.91 -8.10
CA SER A 240 -7.64 12.26 -8.63
C SER A 240 -6.32 13.03 -8.66
N LEU A 241 -5.54 13.03 -7.58
CA LEU A 241 -4.26 13.75 -7.49
C LEU A 241 -3.17 13.13 -8.37
N ALA A 242 -3.12 11.80 -8.46
CA ALA A 242 -2.24 11.10 -9.40
C ALA A 242 -2.60 11.43 -10.85
N THR A 243 -3.89 11.51 -11.18
CA THR A 243 -4.37 11.91 -12.52
C THR A 243 -3.96 13.34 -12.85
N VAL A 244 -4.09 14.27 -11.89
CA VAL A 244 -3.63 15.67 -12.04
C VAL A 244 -2.13 15.73 -12.31
N THR A 245 -1.35 14.94 -11.58
CA THR A 245 0.11 14.88 -11.72
C THR A 245 0.51 14.30 -13.08
N ALA A 246 -0.08 13.17 -13.47
CA ALA A 246 0.17 12.52 -14.76
C ALA A 246 -0.24 13.41 -15.94
N TRP A 247 -1.39 14.09 -15.85
CA TRP A 247 -1.82 15.06 -16.84
C TRP A 247 -0.84 16.23 -16.97
N SER A 248 -0.38 16.77 -15.84
CA SER A 248 0.61 17.86 -15.82
C SER A 248 1.91 17.45 -16.50
N ALA A 249 2.43 16.27 -16.18
CA ALA A 249 3.64 15.73 -16.80
C ALA A 249 3.45 15.50 -18.30
N TYR A 250 2.34 14.86 -18.69
CA TYR A 250 1.99 14.66 -20.10
C TYR A 250 1.95 15.98 -20.88
N TYR A 251 1.27 16.99 -20.34
CA TYR A 251 1.14 18.29 -21.02
C TYR A 251 2.50 18.97 -21.20
N GLU A 252 3.34 18.94 -20.17
CA GLU A 252 4.68 19.51 -20.25
C GLU A 252 5.51 18.81 -21.33
N TRP A 253 5.61 17.48 -21.30
CA TRP A 253 6.39 16.71 -22.26
C TRP A 253 5.85 16.83 -23.69
N ALA A 254 4.54 16.70 -23.87
CA ALA A 254 3.91 16.86 -25.19
C ALA A 254 4.16 18.26 -25.76
N SER A 255 4.17 19.30 -24.91
CA SER A 255 4.51 20.66 -25.35
C SER A 255 5.98 20.82 -25.74
N ARG A 256 6.91 20.20 -25.01
CA ARG A 256 8.35 20.21 -25.34
C ARG A 256 8.66 19.49 -26.65
N PHE A 257 7.91 18.43 -26.98
CA PHE A 257 8.03 17.72 -28.26
C PHE A 257 7.25 18.38 -29.41
N GLY A 258 6.65 19.56 -29.19
CA GLY A 258 5.92 20.30 -30.21
C GLY A 258 4.58 19.68 -30.62
N LEU A 259 4.03 18.75 -29.84
CA LEU A 259 2.75 18.09 -30.12
C LEU A 259 1.54 18.96 -29.73
N ILE A 260 1.72 19.88 -28.77
CA ILE A 260 0.69 20.80 -28.27
C ILE A 260 1.30 22.17 -27.93
N PRO A 261 0.48 23.25 -27.88
CA PRO A 261 0.97 24.58 -27.51
C PRO A 261 1.66 24.60 -26.16
N HIS A 262 2.77 25.35 -26.07
CA HIS A 262 3.51 25.47 -24.82
C HIS A 262 2.69 26.21 -23.75
N LYS A 263 2.48 25.53 -22.63
CA LYS A 263 1.90 26.10 -21.42
C LYS A 263 2.76 25.74 -20.23
N GLU A 264 3.36 26.75 -19.61
CA GLU A 264 4.18 26.54 -18.43
C GLU A 264 3.32 26.51 -17.16
N SER A 265 3.74 25.70 -16.20
CA SER A 265 3.20 25.76 -14.84
C SER A 265 3.66 27.07 -14.18
N PRO A 266 2.84 27.72 -13.34
CA PRO A 266 1.58 27.24 -12.76
C PRO A 266 0.34 27.47 -13.64
N PHE A 267 -0.48 26.43 -13.80
CA PHE A 267 -1.77 26.57 -14.51
C PHE A 267 -2.75 27.49 -13.76
N SER A 268 -3.60 28.19 -14.53
CA SER A 268 -4.68 29.04 -14.04
C SER A 268 -5.65 28.28 -13.12
N LEU A 269 -6.22 29.00 -12.13
CA LEU A 269 -7.23 28.45 -11.21
C LEU A 269 -8.54 28.09 -11.90
N THR A 270 -8.82 28.65 -13.08
CA THR A 270 -10.04 28.37 -13.85
C THR A 270 -10.01 27.03 -14.58
N GLU A 271 -8.84 26.40 -14.68
CA GLU A 271 -8.66 25.15 -15.41
C GLU A 271 -9.37 23.96 -14.73
N PRO A 272 -10.07 23.09 -15.47
CA PRO A 272 -10.73 21.89 -14.92
C PRO A 272 -9.80 21.02 -14.07
N ILE A 273 -8.53 20.92 -14.45
CA ILE A 273 -7.54 20.12 -13.73
C ILE A 273 -7.27 20.64 -12.31
N LYS A 274 -7.42 21.95 -12.06
CA LYS A 274 -7.29 22.53 -10.72
C LYS A 274 -8.49 22.23 -9.84
N TRP A 275 -9.69 22.19 -10.41
CA TRP A 275 -10.89 21.74 -9.70
C TRP A 275 -10.78 20.28 -9.28
N LEU A 276 -10.30 19.42 -10.19
CA LEU A 276 -10.02 18.01 -9.87
C LEU A 276 -8.97 17.90 -8.75
N ALA A 277 -7.92 18.73 -8.78
CA ALA A 277 -6.90 18.76 -7.74
C ALA A 277 -7.47 19.18 -6.37
N LEU A 278 -8.36 20.17 -6.34
CA LEU A 278 -9.01 20.62 -5.12
C LEU A 278 -9.91 19.54 -4.53
N VAL A 279 -10.79 18.95 -5.34
CA VAL A 279 -11.65 17.83 -4.92
C VAL A 279 -10.81 16.66 -4.43
N GLY A 280 -9.76 16.30 -5.18
CA GLY A 280 -8.82 15.24 -4.80
C GLY A 280 -8.12 15.51 -3.46
N THR A 281 -7.70 16.76 -3.22
CA THR A 281 -7.06 17.17 -1.96
C THR A 281 -8.03 17.05 -0.79
N VAL A 282 -9.26 17.53 -0.93
CA VAL A 282 -10.29 17.44 0.10
C VAL A 282 -10.61 15.98 0.42
N LEU A 283 -10.78 15.14 -0.61
CA LEU A 283 -11.03 13.71 -0.44
C LEU A 283 -9.86 13.00 0.27
N LEU A 284 -8.63 13.27 -0.14
CA LEU A 284 -7.42 12.68 0.46
C LEU A 284 -7.30 13.06 1.95
N LEU A 285 -7.38 14.36 2.26
CA LEU A 285 -7.22 14.87 3.64
C LEU A 285 -8.37 14.45 4.55
N SER A 286 -9.60 14.47 4.06
CA SER A 286 -10.78 14.03 4.82
C SER A 286 -10.74 12.52 5.04
N GLY A 287 -10.42 11.74 4.00
CA GLY A 287 -10.30 10.29 4.07
C GLY A 287 -9.22 9.85 5.07
N ILE A 288 -8.03 10.43 5.00
CA ILE A 288 -6.94 10.10 5.93
C ILE A 288 -7.25 10.53 7.37
N TYR A 289 -7.91 11.68 7.57
CA TYR A 289 -8.35 12.14 8.89
C TYR A 289 -9.37 11.17 9.52
N LEU A 290 -10.35 10.71 8.75
CA LEU A 290 -11.33 9.72 9.21
C LEU A 290 -10.65 8.40 9.58
N ILE A 291 -9.75 7.88 8.73
CA ILE A 291 -8.99 6.65 9.02
C ILE A 291 -8.15 6.81 10.29
N TYR A 292 -7.49 7.96 10.46
CA TYR A 292 -6.72 8.28 11.65
C TYR A 292 -7.59 8.23 12.91
N ARG A 293 -8.74 8.91 12.89
CA ARG A 293 -9.69 8.94 14.01
C ARG A 293 -10.28 7.56 14.32
N GLU A 294 -10.66 6.80 13.29
CA GLU A 294 -11.19 5.45 13.44
C GLU A 294 -10.20 4.51 14.13
N ARG A 295 -8.90 4.65 13.85
CA ARG A 295 -7.85 3.88 14.54
C ARG A 295 -7.64 4.33 15.98
N GLN A 296 -7.62 5.63 16.24
CA GLN A 296 -7.48 6.18 17.59
C GLN A 296 -8.64 5.75 18.51
N ASN A 297 -9.88 5.77 18.00
CA ASN A 297 -11.06 5.31 18.74
C ASN A 297 -11.01 3.81 19.07
N LYS A 298 -10.10 3.06 18.43
CA LYS A 298 -9.89 1.63 18.58
C LYS A 298 -8.55 1.31 19.28
N ALA A 299 -7.93 2.29 19.95
CA ALA A 299 -6.65 2.15 20.65
C ALA A 299 -6.60 0.99 21.65
N ASN A 300 -7.73 0.69 22.32
CA ASN A 300 -7.84 -0.42 23.28
C ASN A 300 -8.34 -1.74 22.65
N SER A 301 -8.57 -1.76 21.34
CA SER A 301 -8.98 -2.96 20.63
C SER A 301 -7.78 -3.71 20.08
N ALA A 302 -7.95 -5.01 19.90
CA ALA A 302 -6.97 -5.88 19.27
C ALA A 302 -6.70 -5.55 17.77
N SER A 303 -7.21 -4.45 17.20
CA SER A 303 -7.03 -4.07 15.78
C SER A 303 -6.36 -2.69 15.60
N PHE A 304 -5.54 -2.24 16.57
CA PHE A 304 -4.84 -0.97 16.49
C PHE A 304 -3.79 -0.93 15.35
N GLY A 305 -3.25 -2.10 14.96
CA GLY A 305 -2.19 -2.23 13.97
C GLY A 305 -0.81 -1.82 14.49
N GLY A 306 0.23 -2.40 13.90
CA GLY A 306 1.63 -2.15 14.26
C GLY A 306 2.23 -0.92 13.59
N TYR A 307 3.52 -0.68 13.82
CA TYR A 307 4.28 0.40 13.16
C TYR A 307 4.09 0.43 11.64
N PHE A 308 4.12 -0.75 11.00
CA PHE A 308 3.96 -0.90 9.55
C PHE A 308 2.63 -0.34 9.03
N ASP A 309 1.55 -0.47 9.82
CA ASP A 309 0.23 0.08 9.49
C ASP A 309 0.20 1.62 9.59
N TRP A 310 0.86 2.15 10.62
CA TRP A 310 0.90 3.58 10.91
C TRP A 310 1.85 4.33 9.99
N LEU A 311 2.96 3.72 9.56
CA LEU A 311 3.93 4.34 8.67
C LEU A 311 3.26 4.91 7.42
N LEU A 312 2.42 4.11 6.74
CA LEU A 312 1.75 4.57 5.53
C LEU A 312 0.76 5.72 5.82
N ILE A 313 0.07 5.68 6.96
CA ILE A 313 -0.83 6.77 7.37
C ILE A 313 -0.05 8.06 7.54
N TRP A 314 1.09 8.02 8.25
CA TRP A 314 1.95 9.18 8.44
C TRP A 314 2.52 9.73 7.14
N VAL A 315 2.93 8.87 6.22
CA VAL A 315 3.42 9.30 4.90
C VAL A 315 2.30 9.97 4.09
N ILE A 316 1.09 9.42 4.07
CA ILE A 316 -0.04 10.01 3.34
C ILE A 316 -0.45 11.36 3.96
N ILE A 317 -0.46 11.47 5.29
CA ILE A 317 -0.66 12.73 6.00
C ILE A 317 0.42 13.74 5.57
N ALA A 318 1.70 13.35 5.62
CA ALA A 318 2.80 14.23 5.22
C ALA A 318 2.64 14.71 3.77
N VAL A 319 2.39 13.81 2.82
CA VAL A 319 2.19 14.13 1.40
C VAL A 319 1.00 15.07 1.20
N GLY A 320 -0.15 14.78 1.81
CA GLY A 320 -1.37 15.57 1.68
C GLY A 320 -1.22 16.98 2.29
N PHE A 321 -0.72 17.07 3.53
CA PHE A 321 -0.55 18.35 4.22
C PHE A 321 0.53 19.22 3.57
N THR A 322 1.71 18.65 3.28
CA THR A 322 2.78 19.42 2.63
C THR A 322 2.37 19.87 1.23
N GLY A 323 1.61 19.07 0.49
CA GLY A 323 1.10 19.42 -0.84
C GLY A 323 0.08 20.56 -0.79
N ALA A 324 -0.91 20.46 0.11
CA ALA A 324 -1.90 21.51 0.31
C ALA A 324 -1.26 22.82 0.77
N LEU A 325 -0.33 22.75 1.73
CA LEU A 325 0.34 23.93 2.26
C LEU A 325 1.29 24.56 1.24
N SER A 326 1.98 23.75 0.42
CA SER A 326 2.76 24.25 -0.73
C SER A 326 1.88 25.03 -1.71
N TRP A 327 0.64 24.59 -1.95
CA TRP A 327 -0.28 25.34 -2.80
C TRP A 327 -0.72 26.67 -2.16
N LEU A 328 -1.13 26.65 -0.89
CA LEU A 328 -1.60 27.83 -0.16
C LEU A 328 -0.50 28.90 -0.01
N LEU A 329 0.71 28.49 0.39
CA LEU A 329 1.85 29.40 0.55
C LEU A 329 2.29 30.02 -0.79
N ARG A 330 2.17 29.28 -1.90
CA ARG A 330 2.37 29.84 -3.24
C ARG A 330 1.34 30.91 -3.57
N LEU A 331 0.06 30.69 -3.26
CA LEU A 331 -0.99 31.68 -3.48
C LEU A 331 -0.79 32.94 -2.63
N ALA A 332 -0.33 32.77 -1.39
CA ALA A 332 0.02 33.88 -0.50
C ALA A 332 1.37 34.55 -0.87
N ASN A 333 2.09 34.02 -1.86
CA ASN A 333 3.40 34.48 -2.32
C ASN A 333 4.46 34.60 -1.19
N LEU A 334 4.40 33.71 -0.19
CA LEU A 334 5.31 33.68 0.95
C LEU A 334 6.54 32.81 0.65
N ALA A 335 7.51 33.35 -0.11
CA ALA A 335 8.67 32.61 -0.60
C ALA A 335 9.47 31.90 0.50
N SER A 336 9.72 32.56 1.64
CA SER A 336 10.49 32.01 2.76
C SER A 336 9.89 30.74 3.36
N LEU A 337 8.58 30.53 3.23
CA LEU A 337 7.88 29.34 3.71
C LEU A 337 7.53 28.37 2.59
N ALA A 338 7.22 28.89 1.39
CA ALA A 338 6.78 28.09 0.27
C ALA A 338 7.86 27.12 -0.23
N TYR A 339 9.11 27.58 -0.40
CA TYR A 339 10.19 26.72 -0.90
C TYR A 339 10.59 25.62 0.10
N PRO A 340 10.78 25.88 1.41
CA PRO A 340 10.99 24.80 2.38
C PRO A 340 9.82 23.83 2.46
N MET A 341 8.58 24.32 2.41
CA MET A 341 7.40 23.44 2.40
C MET A 341 7.35 22.54 1.16
N TYR A 342 7.68 23.09 0.00
CA TYR A 342 7.78 22.33 -1.23
C TYR A 342 8.90 21.29 -1.19
N PHE A 343 10.06 21.63 -0.61
CA PHE A 343 11.11 20.65 -0.35
C PHE A 343 10.61 19.49 0.52
N LEU A 344 9.91 19.77 1.62
CA LEU A 344 9.30 18.73 2.47
C LEU A 344 8.27 17.89 1.70
N HIS A 345 7.52 18.51 0.79
CA HIS A 345 6.60 17.81 -0.10
C HIS A 345 7.35 16.84 -1.03
N LEU A 346 8.42 17.29 -1.69
CA LEU A 346 9.25 16.46 -2.56
C LEU A 346 9.85 15.26 -1.80
N VAL A 347 10.37 15.48 -0.59
CA VAL A 347 10.88 14.40 0.28
C VAL A 347 9.76 13.39 0.60
N SER A 348 8.57 13.86 0.95
CA SER A 348 7.43 13.02 1.31
C SER A 348 6.92 12.20 0.12
N VAL A 349 6.83 12.80 -1.07
CA VAL A 349 6.40 12.13 -2.29
C VAL A 349 7.45 11.11 -2.76
N PHE A 350 8.74 11.43 -2.62
CA PHE A 350 9.81 10.49 -2.95
C PHE A 350 9.73 9.27 -2.03
N PHE A 351 9.58 9.50 -0.73
CA PHE A 351 9.39 8.43 0.24
C PHE A 351 8.19 7.55 -0.13
N LEU A 352 7.06 8.16 -0.49
CA LEU A 352 5.85 7.44 -0.89
C LEU A 352 6.12 6.54 -2.10
N PHE A 353 6.68 7.04 -3.19
CA PHE A 353 6.91 6.25 -4.40
C PHE A 353 8.01 5.21 -4.22
N PHE A 354 9.19 5.64 -3.77
CA PHE A 354 10.36 4.76 -3.70
C PHE A 354 10.13 3.60 -2.72
N TYR A 355 9.46 3.85 -1.59
CA TYR A 355 9.16 2.82 -0.61
C TYR A 355 7.79 2.14 -0.79
N ALA A 356 6.96 2.54 -1.76
CA ALA A 356 5.63 1.95 -1.98
C ALA A 356 5.62 0.40 -1.99
N PRO A 357 6.56 -0.30 -2.66
CA PRO A 357 6.56 -1.77 -2.71
C PRO A 357 6.88 -2.45 -1.38
N TYR A 358 7.38 -1.69 -0.40
CA TYR A 358 7.82 -2.18 0.89
C TYR A 358 6.88 -1.76 2.02
N THR A 359 5.83 -1.01 1.73
CA THR A 359 4.84 -0.56 2.72
C THR A 359 3.52 -1.31 2.55
N LYS A 360 2.54 -0.96 3.37
CA LYS A 360 1.17 -1.46 3.24
C LYS A 360 0.52 -1.12 1.88
N MET A 361 1.08 -0.21 1.07
CA MET A 361 0.61 0.01 -0.31
C MET A 361 0.71 -1.25 -1.16
N ALA A 362 1.71 -2.11 -0.92
CA ALA A 362 1.89 -3.36 -1.64
C ALA A 362 0.71 -4.33 -1.50
N HIS A 363 -0.12 -4.17 -0.45
CA HIS A 363 -1.37 -4.91 -0.30
C HIS A 363 -2.27 -4.82 -1.54
N MET A 364 -2.38 -3.65 -2.17
CA MET A 364 -3.23 -3.48 -3.35
C MET A 364 -2.78 -4.39 -4.51
N VAL A 365 -1.47 -4.57 -4.65
CA VAL A 365 -0.87 -5.37 -5.72
C VAL A 365 -1.06 -6.86 -5.43
N TYR A 366 -0.55 -7.34 -4.30
CA TYR A 366 -0.61 -8.77 -3.96
C TYR A 366 -2.04 -9.26 -3.74
N ARG A 367 -2.95 -8.43 -3.20
CA ARG A 367 -4.37 -8.76 -3.10
C ARG A 367 -5.02 -8.92 -4.46
N THR A 368 -4.80 -7.97 -5.38
CA THR A 368 -5.35 -8.07 -6.73
C THR A 368 -4.84 -9.34 -7.42
N THR A 369 -3.54 -9.64 -7.30
CA THR A 369 -2.95 -10.87 -7.84
C THR A 369 -3.60 -12.13 -7.25
N ALA A 370 -3.77 -12.19 -5.93
CA ALA A 370 -4.41 -13.33 -5.26
C ALA A 370 -5.86 -13.52 -5.71
N LEU A 371 -6.66 -12.44 -5.80
CA LEU A 371 -8.06 -12.50 -6.25
C LEU A 371 -8.19 -12.97 -7.69
N VAL A 372 -7.33 -12.48 -8.60
CA VAL A 372 -7.31 -12.95 -9.98
C VAL A 372 -6.98 -14.44 -10.02
N PHE A 373 -5.97 -14.87 -9.26
CA PHE A 373 -5.57 -16.28 -9.19
C PHE A 373 -6.69 -17.18 -8.66
N THR A 374 -7.32 -16.85 -7.53
CA THR A 374 -8.40 -17.67 -6.93
C THR A 374 -9.61 -17.74 -7.85
N LYS A 375 -9.95 -16.64 -8.54
CA LYS A 375 -11.05 -16.62 -9.51
C LYS A 375 -10.74 -17.46 -10.74
N MET A 376 -9.49 -17.51 -11.19
CA MET A 376 -9.05 -18.44 -12.24
C MET A 376 -9.08 -19.89 -11.80
N GLN A 377 -9.00 -20.20 -10.50
CA GLN A 377 -9.24 -21.55 -9.98
C GLN A 377 -10.73 -21.91 -9.88
N GLY A 378 -11.64 -20.98 -10.20
CA GLY A 378 -13.08 -21.19 -10.03
C GLY A 378 -13.54 -21.09 -8.57
N ARG A 379 -12.69 -20.57 -7.67
CA ARG A 379 -13.03 -20.35 -6.27
C ARG A 379 -13.65 -18.96 -6.13
N GLU A 380 -14.96 -18.91 -5.94
CA GLU A 380 -15.68 -17.68 -5.62
C GLU A 380 -15.65 -17.43 -4.11
N LEU A 381 -15.56 -16.16 -3.71
CA LEU A 381 -15.75 -15.76 -2.32
C LEU A 381 -17.24 -15.92 -1.97
N ALA A 382 -17.53 -16.40 -0.75
CA ALA A 382 -18.90 -16.50 -0.24
C ALA A 382 -19.64 -15.16 -0.23
#